data_AF-A0A0B2BXF1-F1
#
_entry.id   AF-A0A0B2BXF1-F1
#
_cell.length_a   1.000
_cell.length_b   1.000
_cell.length_c   1.000
_cell.angle_alpha   90.00
_cell.angle_beta   90.00
_cell.angle_gamma   90.00
#
_symmetry.space_group_name_H-M   'P 1'
#
loop_
_entity.id
_entity.type
_entity.pdbx_description
1 polymer ?
#
loop_
_entity_poly.entity_id
_entity_poly.type
_entity_poly.pdbx_seq_one_letter_code
_entity_poly.pdbx_strand_id
1 'polypeptide(L)'
;MDDEIETLMIDVRANTSGLRADLDSLRGTLDSALGVAGEEAGARLERGLLGAIRRGSLGFDELKRVALGAIDEIAAGAMQRGIGAALGGVSGGGSGQGGMTGLLAGVAGALLGLPGRATGGPVAPGRPYWVGERGPEVFVPTAAGRIEPAATAPREVRVSIQLQQPHGGGDAPAALRRSSRQVASSIRRSLRDI
;
A
#
# COMPACT_ATOMS: atom_id res chain seq x y z
N MET A 1 6.62 -58.28 13.52
CA MET A 1 6.26 -56.94 14.02
C MET A 1 7.49 -56.03 14.03
N ASP A 2 8.67 -56.52 14.41
CA ASP A 2 9.91 -55.71 14.38
C ASP A 2 10.38 -55.33 12.97
N ASP A 3 10.23 -56.22 11.98
CA ASP A 3 10.67 -55.97 10.59
C ASP A 3 9.90 -54.82 9.88
N GLU A 4 8.63 -54.60 10.23
CA GLU A 4 7.82 -53.50 9.66
C GLU A 4 8.25 -52.14 10.20
N ILE A 5 8.63 -52.07 11.48
CA ILE A 5 9.11 -50.83 12.11
C ILE A 5 10.49 -50.45 11.57
N GLU A 6 11.35 -51.44 11.33
CA GLU A 6 12.67 -51.21 10.73
C GLU A 6 12.55 -50.67 9.29
N THR A 7 11.64 -51.24 8.49
CA THR A 7 11.34 -50.76 7.13
C THR A 7 10.83 -49.31 7.14
N LEU A 8 9.88 -48.99 8.02
CA LEU A 8 9.36 -47.62 8.19
C LEU A 8 10.43 -46.63 8.65
N MET A 9 11.33 -47.02 9.55
CA MET A 9 12.44 -46.16 9.97
C MET A 9 13.43 -45.91 8.84
N ILE A 10 13.72 -46.91 8.00
CA ILE A 10 14.59 -46.77 6.84
C ILE A 10 13.98 -45.80 5.82
N ASP A 11 12.68 -45.91 5.54
CA ASP A 11 11.96 -45.01 4.62
C ASP A 11 11.91 -43.57 5.14
N VAL A 12 11.61 -43.37 6.42
CA VAL A 12 11.60 -42.03 7.03
C VAL A 12 13.01 -41.41 7.00
N ARG A 13 14.06 -42.21 7.25
CA ARG A 13 15.44 -41.73 7.20
C ARG A 13 15.85 -41.37 5.77
N ALA A 14 15.49 -42.19 4.79
CA ALA A 14 15.72 -41.93 3.37
C ALA A 14 15.02 -40.63 2.91
N ASN A 15 13.73 -40.48 3.23
CA ASN A 15 12.96 -39.27 2.91
C ASN A 15 13.52 -38.02 3.59
N THR A 16 13.96 -38.13 4.84
CA THR A 16 14.54 -36.99 5.56
C THR A 16 15.92 -36.59 4.99
N SER A 17 16.70 -37.55 4.51
CA SER A 17 17.97 -37.26 3.81
C SER A 17 17.74 -36.63 2.44
N GLY A 18 16.74 -37.09 1.68
CA GLY A 18 16.35 -36.49 0.40
C GLY A 18 15.87 -35.05 0.58
N LEU A 19 14.99 -34.80 1.55
CA LEU A 19 14.50 -33.46 1.86
C LEU A 19 15.63 -32.47 2.23
N ARG A 20 16.65 -32.92 2.97
CA ARG A 20 17.81 -32.06 3.29
C ARG A 20 18.60 -31.68 2.04
N ALA A 21 18.87 -32.64 1.16
CA ALA A 21 19.57 -32.38 -0.10
C ALA A 21 18.78 -31.42 -1.00
N ASP A 22 17.46 -31.58 -1.07
CA ASP A 22 16.58 -30.69 -1.84
C ASP A 22 16.55 -29.28 -1.26
N LEU A 23 16.53 -29.13 0.07
CA LEU A 23 16.57 -27.83 0.74
C LEU A 23 17.90 -27.10 0.50
N ASP A 24 19.04 -27.83 0.51
CA ASP A 24 20.34 -27.24 0.21
C ASP A 24 20.44 -26.78 -1.26
N SER A 25 19.86 -27.56 -2.18
CA SER A 25 19.75 -27.19 -3.60
C SER A 25 18.85 -25.97 -3.83
N LEU A 26 17.67 -25.94 -3.18
CA LEU A 26 16.75 -24.80 -3.21
C LEU A 26 17.40 -23.55 -2.65
N ARG A 27 18.13 -23.67 -1.54
CA ARG A 27 18.86 -22.56 -0.93
C ARG A 27 19.91 -22.00 -1.88
N GLY A 28 20.72 -22.84 -2.53
CA GLY A 28 21.72 -22.37 -3.48
C GLY A 28 21.11 -21.68 -4.71
N THR A 29 19.98 -22.20 -5.20
CA THR A 29 19.25 -21.61 -6.32
C THR A 29 18.63 -20.26 -5.93
N LEU A 30 18.07 -20.14 -4.72
CA LEU A 30 17.51 -18.89 -4.22
C LEU A 30 18.59 -17.85 -3.98
N ASP A 31 19.72 -18.23 -3.36
CA ASP A 31 20.81 -17.32 -3.04
C ASP A 31 21.46 -16.76 -4.31
N SER A 32 21.66 -17.60 -5.34
CA SER A 32 22.16 -17.15 -6.64
C SER A 32 21.16 -16.26 -7.38
N ALA A 33 19.88 -16.62 -7.41
CA ALA A 33 18.84 -15.82 -8.05
C ALA A 33 18.64 -14.46 -7.36
N LEU A 34 18.62 -14.43 -6.02
CA LEU A 34 18.51 -13.20 -5.23
C LEU A 34 19.76 -12.33 -5.33
N GLY A 35 20.95 -12.93 -5.39
CA GLY A 35 22.21 -12.22 -5.58
C GLY A 35 22.23 -11.47 -6.91
N VAL A 36 21.98 -12.17 -8.02
CA VAL A 36 21.98 -11.58 -9.37
C VAL A 36 20.87 -10.53 -9.52
N ALA A 37 19.65 -10.84 -9.06
CA ALA A 37 18.54 -9.89 -9.15
C ALA A 37 18.76 -8.67 -8.24
N GLY A 38 19.35 -8.86 -7.06
CA GLY A 38 19.64 -7.81 -6.09
C GLY A 38 20.71 -6.84 -6.59
N GLU A 39 21.80 -7.35 -7.17
CA GLU A 39 22.85 -6.52 -7.78
C GLU A 39 22.30 -5.70 -8.94
N GLU A 40 21.48 -6.30 -9.80
CA GLU A 40 20.92 -5.60 -10.96
C GLU A 40 19.86 -4.56 -10.55
N ALA A 41 19.02 -4.86 -9.55
CA ALA A 41 18.09 -3.91 -8.96
C ALA A 41 18.81 -2.75 -8.28
N GLY A 42 19.86 -3.04 -7.50
CA GLY A 42 20.69 -2.04 -6.84
C GLY A 42 21.36 -1.09 -7.83
N ALA A 43 21.97 -1.63 -8.90
CA ALA A 43 22.60 -0.83 -9.94
C ALA A 43 21.60 0.05 -10.71
N ARG A 44 20.34 -0.37 -10.85
CA ARG A 44 19.28 0.45 -11.47
C ARG A 44 18.82 1.56 -10.53
N LEU A 45 18.65 1.26 -9.25
CA LEU A 45 18.31 2.25 -8.21
C LEU A 45 19.41 3.31 -8.06
N GLU A 46 20.67 2.89 -7.99
CA GLU A 46 21.80 3.80 -7.87
C GLU A 46 21.91 4.74 -9.08
N ARG A 47 21.77 4.20 -10.31
CA ARG A 47 21.76 5.03 -11.54
C ARG A 47 20.55 5.96 -11.59
N GLY A 48 19.38 5.51 -11.14
CA GLY A 48 18.18 6.33 -11.05
C GLY A 48 18.34 7.46 -10.06
N LEU A 49 18.87 7.16 -8.86
CA LEU A 49 19.06 8.11 -7.78
C LEU A 49 20.18 9.11 -8.09
N LEU A 50 21.35 8.66 -8.58
CA LEU A 50 22.42 9.54 -9.03
C LEU A 50 21.97 10.42 -10.20
N GLY A 51 21.13 9.89 -11.10
CA GLY A 51 20.51 10.66 -12.17
C GLY A 51 19.55 11.74 -11.64
N ALA A 52 18.72 11.40 -10.67
CA ALA A 52 17.78 12.33 -10.03
C ALA A 52 18.51 13.43 -9.22
N ILE A 53 19.56 13.06 -8.47
CA ILE A 53 20.42 13.99 -7.74
C ILE A 53 21.14 14.94 -8.73
N ARG A 54 21.70 14.41 -9.82
CA ARG A 54 22.42 15.21 -10.83
C ARG A 54 21.50 16.12 -11.64
N ARG A 55 20.25 15.70 -11.89
CA ARG A 55 19.22 16.53 -12.53
C ARG A 55 18.61 17.57 -11.60
N GLY A 56 18.82 17.47 -10.29
CA GLY A 56 18.28 18.39 -9.29
C GLY A 56 16.75 18.38 -9.20
N SER A 57 16.08 17.38 -9.77
CA SER A 57 14.62 17.29 -9.84
C SER A 57 14.10 16.08 -9.05
N LEU A 58 13.96 16.26 -7.73
CA LEU A 58 12.88 15.58 -7.01
C LEU A 58 11.59 16.35 -7.29
N GLY A 59 11.15 16.33 -8.55
CA GLY A 59 9.93 16.98 -8.98
C GLY A 59 8.73 16.10 -8.66
N PHE A 60 7.75 16.63 -7.94
CA PHE A 60 6.50 15.94 -7.64
C PHE A 60 5.79 15.42 -8.90
N ASP A 61 5.98 16.10 -10.03
CA ASP A 61 5.47 15.69 -11.34
C ASP A 61 6.13 14.42 -11.90
N GLU A 62 7.41 14.19 -11.58
CA GLU A 62 8.14 13.01 -12.04
C GLU A 62 7.81 11.80 -11.15
N LEU A 63 7.70 12.00 -9.84
CA LEU A 63 7.11 11.03 -8.91
C LEU A 63 5.68 10.66 -9.32
N LYS A 64 4.87 11.65 -9.71
CA LYS A 64 3.51 11.43 -10.23
C LYS A 64 3.53 10.64 -11.53
N ARG A 65 4.41 10.95 -12.48
CA ARG A 65 4.51 10.18 -13.74
C ARG A 65 4.98 8.75 -13.51
N VAL A 66 5.97 8.53 -12.65
CA VAL A 66 6.46 7.19 -12.31
C VAL A 66 5.40 6.41 -11.55
N ALA A 67 4.71 7.03 -10.59
CA ALA A 67 3.63 6.38 -9.84
C ALA A 67 2.44 6.03 -10.75
N LEU A 68 2.03 6.95 -11.63
CA LEU A 68 0.95 6.69 -12.59
C LEU A 68 1.37 5.62 -13.61
N GLY A 69 2.61 5.65 -14.11
CA GLY A 69 3.13 4.62 -15.01
C GLY A 69 3.19 3.24 -14.34
N ALA A 70 3.60 3.17 -13.07
CA ALA A 70 3.58 1.93 -12.29
C ALA A 70 2.15 1.41 -12.07
N ILE A 71 1.18 2.31 -11.84
CA ILE A 71 -0.25 1.92 -11.73
C ILE A 71 -0.77 1.40 -13.07
N ASP A 72 -0.42 2.03 -14.19
CA ASP A 72 -0.82 1.57 -15.53
C ASP A 72 -0.18 0.22 -15.88
N GLU A 73 1.07 -0.01 -15.49
CA GLU A 73 1.77 -1.28 -15.71
C GLU A 73 1.22 -2.40 -14.81
N ILE A 74 0.84 -2.08 -13.56
CA ILE A 74 0.13 -3.00 -12.67
C ILE A 74 -1.29 -3.27 -13.20
N ALA A 75 -1.99 -2.28 -13.73
CA ALA A 75 -3.31 -2.44 -14.31
C ALA A 75 -3.26 -3.29 -15.59
N ALA A 76 -2.27 -3.05 -16.45
CA ALA A 76 -2.02 -3.87 -17.63
C ALA A 76 -1.62 -5.29 -17.24
N GLY A 77 -0.73 -5.47 -16.26
CA GLY A 77 -0.35 -6.77 -15.71
C GLY A 77 -1.50 -7.50 -15.03
N ALA A 78 -2.39 -6.79 -14.35
CA ALA A 78 -3.59 -7.32 -13.70
C ALA A 78 -4.71 -7.62 -14.70
N MET A 79 -4.80 -6.90 -15.82
CA MET A 79 -5.69 -7.27 -16.93
C MET A 79 -5.13 -8.47 -17.71
N GLN A 80 -3.82 -8.51 -17.99
CA GLN A 80 -3.20 -9.64 -18.67
C GLN A 80 -3.28 -10.93 -17.81
N ARG A 81 -3.04 -10.82 -16.50
CA ARG A 81 -3.12 -11.93 -15.54
C ARG A 81 -4.54 -12.18 -15.03
N GLY A 82 -5.41 -11.17 -15.03
CA GLY A 82 -6.82 -11.29 -14.62
C GLY A 82 -7.70 -11.82 -15.74
N ILE A 83 -7.43 -11.49 -17.00
CA ILE A 83 -8.00 -12.17 -18.17
C ILE A 83 -7.37 -13.56 -18.29
N GLY A 84 -6.06 -13.71 -18.08
CA GLY A 84 -5.39 -15.02 -18.02
C GLY A 84 -5.86 -15.93 -16.86
N ALA A 85 -6.25 -15.37 -15.71
CA ALA A 85 -6.76 -16.12 -14.55
C ALA A 85 -8.29 -16.23 -14.54
N ALA A 86 -9.03 -15.32 -15.16
CA ALA A 86 -10.49 -15.45 -15.33
C ALA A 86 -10.85 -16.35 -16.52
N LEU A 87 -10.10 -16.31 -17.63
CA LEU A 87 -10.23 -17.27 -18.74
C LEU A 87 -9.39 -18.54 -18.56
N GLY A 88 -8.37 -18.55 -17.70
CA GLY A 88 -7.57 -19.74 -17.39
C GLY A 88 -7.88 -20.42 -16.05
N GLY A 89 -8.66 -19.77 -15.18
CA GLY A 89 -9.04 -20.29 -13.86
C GLY A 89 -10.52 -20.64 -13.71
N VAL A 90 -11.37 -20.31 -14.69
CA VAL A 90 -12.80 -20.69 -14.69
C VAL A 90 -13.16 -21.73 -15.75
N SER A 91 -12.22 -22.08 -16.65
CA SER A 91 -12.41 -23.15 -17.63
C SER A 91 -11.21 -24.09 -17.66
N GLY A 92 -11.38 -25.26 -17.04
CA GLY A 92 -10.51 -26.42 -17.26
C GLY A 92 -9.69 -26.80 -16.04
N GLY A 93 -10.15 -27.83 -15.33
CA GLY A 93 -9.39 -28.47 -14.26
C GLY A 93 -8.02 -28.96 -14.75
N GLY A 94 -7.00 -28.76 -13.93
CA GLY A 94 -5.65 -29.20 -14.23
C GLY A 94 -4.74 -28.95 -13.02
N SER A 95 -4.35 -30.05 -12.39
CA SER A 95 -3.41 -30.17 -11.29
C SER A 95 -2.07 -29.46 -11.51
N GLY A 96 -1.59 -28.76 -10.48
CA GLY A 96 -0.17 -28.45 -10.27
C GLY A 96 0.15 -26.95 -10.20
N GLN A 97 0.82 -26.54 -9.12
CA GLN A 97 1.49 -25.23 -8.99
C GLN A 97 0.60 -24.00 -8.67
N GLY A 98 -0.01 -23.92 -7.47
CA GLY A 98 -0.73 -22.70 -7.06
C GLY A 98 -1.03 -22.48 -5.58
N GLY A 99 -0.57 -23.35 -4.69
CA GLY A 99 -1.07 -23.39 -3.29
C GLY A 99 -0.75 -22.17 -2.44
N MET A 100 0.39 -21.50 -2.65
CA MET A 100 0.82 -20.39 -1.79
C MET A 100 0.54 -19.00 -2.39
N THR A 101 0.60 -18.89 -3.72
CA THR A 101 0.22 -17.66 -4.44
C THR A 101 -1.29 -17.43 -4.39
N GLY A 102 -2.11 -18.49 -4.40
CA GLY A 102 -3.55 -18.40 -4.20
C GLY A 102 -3.94 -17.97 -2.77
N LEU A 103 -3.22 -18.44 -1.76
CA LEU A 103 -3.45 -18.04 -0.36
C LEU A 103 -2.97 -16.63 -0.06
N LEU A 104 -1.78 -16.22 -0.55
CA LEU A 104 -1.29 -14.84 -0.42
C LEU A 104 -2.16 -13.85 -1.20
N ALA A 105 -2.63 -14.21 -2.41
CA ALA A 105 -3.61 -13.41 -3.13
C ALA A 105 -4.97 -13.35 -2.41
N GLY A 106 -5.39 -14.44 -1.76
CA GLY A 106 -6.59 -14.49 -0.94
C GLY A 106 -6.51 -13.61 0.32
N VAL A 107 -5.36 -13.60 1.01
CA VAL A 107 -5.14 -12.78 2.22
C VAL A 107 -4.90 -11.32 1.87
N ALA A 108 -4.12 -11.03 0.83
CA ALA A 108 -3.96 -9.67 0.31
C ALA A 108 -5.30 -9.12 -0.23
N GLY A 109 -6.09 -9.95 -0.91
CA GLY A 109 -7.45 -9.64 -1.31
C GLY A 109 -8.43 -9.47 -0.14
N ALA A 110 -8.23 -10.18 0.97
CA ALA A 110 -9.04 -9.99 2.18
C ALA A 110 -8.67 -8.70 2.94
N LEU A 111 -7.38 -8.33 3.00
CA LEU A 111 -6.90 -7.11 3.67
C LEU A 111 -7.12 -5.84 2.83
N LEU A 112 -6.93 -5.92 1.50
CA LEU A 112 -7.22 -4.82 0.57
C LEU A 112 -8.68 -4.79 0.11
N GLY A 113 -9.42 -5.88 0.32
CA GLY A 113 -10.82 -6.04 -0.08
C GLY A 113 -11.80 -6.06 1.07
N LEU A 114 -11.41 -5.64 2.29
CA LEU A 114 -12.39 -5.14 3.25
C LEU A 114 -13.04 -3.92 2.60
N PRO A 115 -14.31 -4.01 2.15
CA PRO A 115 -14.93 -2.89 1.49
C PRO A 115 -14.97 -1.75 2.50
N GLY A 116 -14.22 -0.68 2.23
CA GLY A 116 -14.25 0.53 3.05
C GLY A 116 -15.70 0.99 3.16
N ARG A 117 -16.23 1.00 4.38
CA ARG A 117 -17.59 1.45 4.70
C ARG A 117 -17.62 2.91 5.16
N ALA A 118 -16.56 3.67 4.89
CA ALA A 118 -16.55 5.12 5.08
C ALA A 118 -17.66 5.84 4.29
N THR A 119 -18.18 5.20 3.24
CA THR A 119 -19.30 5.67 2.42
C THR A 119 -20.66 5.06 2.81
N GLY A 120 -20.70 4.23 3.86
CA GLY A 120 -21.89 3.49 4.28
C GLY A 120 -22.18 2.21 3.48
N GLY A 121 -23.27 1.53 3.85
CA GLY A 121 -23.79 0.37 3.12
C GLY A 121 -24.19 -0.83 3.99
N PRO A 122 -24.84 -1.86 3.40
CA PRO A 122 -25.32 -3.02 4.14
C PRO A 122 -24.17 -3.85 4.71
N VAL A 123 -24.37 -4.36 5.92
CA VAL A 123 -23.43 -5.19 6.66
C VAL A 123 -24.04 -6.55 6.97
N ALA A 124 -23.22 -7.59 6.89
CA ALA A 124 -23.58 -8.96 7.21
C ALA A 124 -23.01 -9.34 8.59
N PRO A 125 -23.72 -10.16 9.37
CA PRO A 125 -23.25 -10.60 10.68
C PRO A 125 -21.94 -11.39 10.56
N GLY A 126 -21.05 -11.21 11.55
CA GLY A 126 -19.78 -11.93 11.68
C GLY A 126 -18.67 -11.47 10.72
N ARG A 127 -18.95 -10.55 9.80
CA ARG A 127 -17.94 -10.04 8.86
C ARG A 127 -17.33 -8.73 9.36
N PRO A 128 -15.99 -8.63 9.47
CA PRO A 128 -15.36 -7.36 9.79
C PRO A 128 -15.50 -6.36 8.64
N TYR A 129 -15.66 -5.09 8.99
CA TYR A 129 -15.76 -3.96 8.08
C TYR A 129 -14.89 -2.82 8.58
N TRP A 130 -14.29 -2.06 7.66
CA TRP A 130 -13.49 -0.89 7.99
C TRP A 130 -14.35 0.38 7.94
N VAL A 131 -14.48 1.10 9.06
CA VAL A 131 -15.37 2.28 9.15
C VAL A 131 -14.57 3.58 9.04
N GLY A 132 -13.36 3.66 9.59
CA GLY A 132 -12.35 4.64 9.20
C GLY A 132 -12.63 6.13 9.51
N GLU A 133 -13.76 6.49 10.14
CA GLU A 133 -14.17 7.88 10.34
C GLU A 133 -13.35 8.63 11.43
N ARG A 134 -12.65 7.91 12.31
CA ARG A 134 -11.80 8.46 13.40
C ARG A 134 -10.51 7.66 13.63
N GLY A 135 -9.89 7.16 12.57
CA GLY A 135 -8.70 6.31 12.64
C GLY A 135 -9.00 4.84 12.32
N PRO A 136 -8.05 3.92 12.55
CA PRO A 136 -8.17 2.51 12.16
C PRO A 136 -9.14 1.72 13.05
N GLU A 137 -10.42 2.03 12.94
CA GLU A 137 -11.50 1.32 13.64
C GLU A 137 -12.15 0.26 12.73
N VAL A 138 -12.24 -0.98 13.25
CA VAL A 138 -12.92 -2.12 12.62
C VAL A 138 -14.28 -2.33 13.30
N PHE A 139 -15.33 -2.50 12.50
CA PHE A 139 -16.67 -2.84 12.96
C PHE A 139 -17.02 -4.29 12.59
N VAL A 140 -17.43 -5.09 13.56
CA VAL A 140 -17.89 -6.48 13.36
C VAL A 140 -19.35 -6.58 13.83
N PRO A 141 -20.33 -6.60 12.93
CA PRO A 141 -21.75 -6.68 13.30
C PRO A 141 -22.10 -8.08 13.80
N THR A 142 -22.91 -8.18 14.84
CA THR A 142 -23.50 -9.45 15.32
C THR A 142 -24.83 -9.79 14.65
N ALA A 143 -25.46 -8.81 13.99
CA ALA A 143 -26.70 -8.94 13.25
C ALA A 143 -26.61 -8.24 11.88
N ALA A 144 -27.48 -8.61 10.95
CA ALA A 144 -27.58 -7.92 9.66
C ALA A 144 -28.10 -6.49 9.87
N GLY A 145 -27.52 -5.53 9.14
CA GLY A 145 -27.86 -4.11 9.28
C GLY A 145 -27.29 -3.25 8.17
N ARG A 146 -27.27 -1.93 8.37
CA ARG A 146 -26.69 -0.95 7.44
C ARG A 146 -25.89 0.09 8.23
N ILE A 147 -24.71 0.45 7.70
CA ILE A 147 -23.95 1.60 8.20
C ILE A 147 -24.48 2.84 7.48
N GLU A 148 -25.00 3.79 8.25
CA GLU A 148 -25.33 5.14 7.78
C GLU A 148 -24.10 6.04 7.97
N PRO A 149 -23.54 6.63 6.91
CA PRO A 149 -22.47 7.59 7.07
C PRO A 149 -23.04 8.85 7.74
N ALA A 150 -22.40 9.33 8.80
CA ALA A 150 -22.72 10.65 9.32
C ALA A 150 -22.46 11.65 8.19
N ALA A 151 -23.50 12.36 7.73
CA ALA A 151 -23.36 13.35 6.67
C ALA A 151 -22.23 14.31 7.07
N THR A 152 -21.10 14.24 6.36
CA THR A 152 -20.07 15.26 6.48
C THR A 152 -20.65 16.49 5.82
N ALA A 153 -21.43 17.25 6.58
CA ALA A 153 -21.72 18.62 6.22
C ALA A 153 -20.34 19.28 6.02
N PRO A 154 -20.08 19.91 4.86
CA PRO A 154 -18.84 20.64 4.67
C PRO A 154 -18.73 21.62 5.83
N ARG A 155 -17.71 21.44 6.68
CA ARG A 155 -17.46 22.36 7.79
C ARG A 155 -17.08 23.71 7.16
N GLU A 156 -18.04 24.60 6.99
CA GLU A 156 -17.77 25.97 6.57
C GLU A 156 -17.06 26.68 7.73
N VAL A 157 -15.72 26.74 7.66
CA VAL A 157 -14.91 27.47 8.63
C VAL A 157 -14.85 28.92 8.18
N ARG A 158 -15.76 29.76 8.69
CA ARG A 158 -15.73 31.21 8.47
C ARG A 158 -14.80 31.88 9.48
N VAL A 159 -13.60 32.25 9.05
CA VAL A 159 -12.62 32.99 9.87
C VAL A 159 -12.81 34.49 9.67
N SER A 160 -13.41 35.18 10.62
CA SER A 160 -13.47 36.65 10.64
C SER A 160 -12.28 37.22 11.42
N ILE A 161 -11.35 37.88 10.75
CA ILE A 161 -10.20 38.53 11.40
C ILE A 161 -10.49 40.02 11.53
N GLN A 162 -10.74 40.48 12.75
CA GLN A 162 -10.93 41.89 13.07
C GLN A 162 -9.59 42.48 13.53
N LEU A 163 -8.95 43.26 12.67
CA LEU A 163 -7.72 43.97 13.03
C LEU A 163 -8.08 45.23 13.81
N GLN A 164 -7.90 45.22 15.12
CA GLN A 164 -8.07 46.43 15.92
C GLN A 164 -6.91 47.39 15.68
N GLN A 165 -7.24 48.59 15.18
CA GLN A 165 -6.29 49.67 14.99
C GLN A 165 -5.95 50.29 16.36
N PRO A 166 -4.66 50.47 16.69
CA PRO A 166 -4.27 51.27 17.85
C PRO A 166 -4.73 52.71 17.64
N HIS A 167 -5.38 53.30 18.64
CA HIS A 167 -5.86 54.67 18.58
C HIS A 167 -4.66 55.62 18.57
N GLY A 168 -4.46 56.34 17.46
CA GLY A 168 -3.35 57.25 17.25
C GLY A 168 -3.02 57.35 15.77
N GLY A 169 -3.77 58.21 15.06
CA GLY A 169 -3.66 58.37 13.61
C GLY A 169 -2.27 58.82 13.17
N GLY A 170 -1.64 57.99 12.34
CA GLY A 170 -0.42 58.35 11.62
C GLY A 170 0.46 57.14 11.34
N ASP A 171 0.01 56.23 10.45
CA ASP A 171 0.85 55.29 9.66
C ASP A 171 0.07 54.05 9.15
N ALA A 172 -1.19 54.23 8.74
CA ALA A 172 -1.99 53.18 8.10
C ALA A 172 -1.26 52.44 6.94
N PRO A 173 -0.52 53.10 6.02
CA PRO A 173 0.18 52.39 4.94
C PRO A 173 1.46 51.68 5.39
N ALA A 174 2.12 52.08 6.49
CA ALA A 174 3.36 51.43 6.93
C ALA A 174 3.07 50.14 7.74
N ALA A 175 2.04 50.16 8.60
CA ALA A 175 1.62 48.99 9.35
C ALA A 175 1.15 47.86 8.42
N LEU A 176 0.37 48.18 7.39
CA LEU A 176 -0.10 47.22 6.38
C LEU A 176 1.04 46.62 5.55
N ARG A 177 2.08 47.41 5.21
CA ARG A 177 3.27 46.90 4.51
C ARG A 177 4.11 45.96 5.37
N ARG A 178 4.12 46.15 6.69
CA ARG A 178 4.83 45.27 7.63
C ARG A 178 4.07 43.95 7.83
N SER A 179 2.75 44.02 8.00
CA SER A 179 1.92 42.81 8.14
C SER A 179 1.87 41.99 6.86
N SER A 180 1.80 42.60 5.67
CA SER A 180 1.78 41.86 4.40
C SER A 180 3.04 41.02 4.18
N ARG A 181 4.21 41.53 4.55
CA ARG A 181 5.47 40.78 4.50
C ARG A 181 5.54 39.66 5.55
N GLN A 182 5.02 39.90 6.75
CA GLN A 182 4.95 38.88 7.80
C GLN A 182 4.00 37.75 7.41
N VAL A 183 2.81 38.08 6.90
CA VAL A 183 1.84 37.10 6.40
C VAL A 183 2.43 36.32 5.23
N ALA A 184 3.01 36.99 4.23
CA ALA A 184 3.63 36.32 3.08
C ALA A 184 4.78 35.38 3.48
N SER A 185 5.60 35.76 4.47
CA SER A 185 6.68 34.88 4.96
C SER A 185 6.16 33.71 5.79
N SER A 186 5.09 33.91 6.58
CA SER A 186 4.44 32.82 7.32
C SER A 186 3.80 31.79 6.39
N ILE A 187 3.11 32.24 5.33
CA ILE A 187 2.50 31.37 4.31
C ILE A 187 3.58 30.61 3.53
N ARG A 188 4.67 31.29 3.15
CA ARG A 188 5.79 30.64 2.46
C ARG A 188 6.47 29.56 3.31
N ARG A 189 6.51 29.75 4.63
CA ARG A 189 7.04 28.75 5.57
C ARG A 189 6.07 27.59 5.71
N SER A 190 4.78 27.84 5.92
CA SER A 190 3.78 26.77 6.03
C SER A 190 3.65 25.94 4.75
N LEU A 191 3.87 26.53 3.57
CA LEU A 191 3.90 25.79 2.30
C LEU A 191 5.17 24.96 2.07
N ARG A 192 6.24 25.18 2.87
CA ARG A 192 7.44 24.34 2.86
C ARG A 192 7.38 23.20 3.87
N ASP A 193 6.55 23.35 4.90
CA ASP A 193 6.38 22.38 5.98
C ASP A 193 5.22 21.38 5.71
N ILE A 194 4.57 21.48 4.55
CA ILE A 194 3.60 20.50 4.00
C ILE A 194 4.31 19.68 2.93
#